data_AF-A0A2M8FW17-F1
#
_entry.id   AF-A0A2M8FW17-F1
#
_cell.length_a   1.000
_cell.length_b   1.000
_cell.length_c   1.000
_cell.angle_alpha   90.00
_cell.angle_beta   90.00
_cell.angle_gamma   90.00
#
_symmetry.space_group_name_H-M   'P 1'
#
loop_
_entity.id
_entity.type
_entity.pdbx_description
1 polymer ?
#
loop_
_entity_poly.entity_id
_entity_poly.type
_entity_poly.pdbx_seq_one_letter_code
_entity_poly.pdbx_strand_id
1 'polypeptide(L)'
;MMFMIRKTALIVSMFMFVSLLTSPVFAKKRSKVMTVDAGVPLERYGFAVDASYDPRLDNLVPGYRVINVAVVNNSFNIIRLDSAKDKWYVKMRGERKQVEALINLRDLDLEAWSQVPEAAKPLLSYPLAIPIGARLVIDIFVPEKVDLSSLSILGMHIAYLGQPVEVRLEK
;
A
#
# COMPACT_ATOMS: atom_id res chain seq x y z
N MET A 1 0.17 22.17 -63.53
CA MET A 1 0.96 21.16 -62.78
C MET A 1 1.40 21.63 -61.39
N MET A 2 1.85 22.88 -61.22
CA MET A 2 2.37 23.41 -59.94
C MET A 2 1.35 23.48 -58.78
N PHE A 3 0.05 23.58 -59.08
CA PHE A 3 -1.01 23.63 -58.06
C PHE A 3 -1.35 22.27 -57.42
N MET A 4 -1.11 21.15 -58.12
CA MET A 4 -1.37 19.81 -57.56
C MET A 4 -0.30 19.41 -56.54
N ILE A 5 0.96 19.79 -56.78
CA ILE A 5 2.10 19.45 -55.91
C ILE A 5 1.97 20.11 -54.52
N ARG A 6 1.38 21.31 -54.45
CA ARG A 6 1.14 22.00 -53.17
C ARG A 6 0.06 21.34 -52.32
N LYS A 7 -0.98 20.77 -52.94
CA LYS A 7 -2.08 20.09 -52.22
C LYS A 7 -1.63 18.75 -51.65
N THR A 8 -0.82 18.00 -52.38
CA THR A 8 -0.27 16.72 -51.91
C THR A 8 0.70 16.91 -50.74
N ALA A 9 1.55 17.95 -50.79
CA ALA A 9 2.48 18.25 -49.69
C ALA A 9 1.75 18.59 -48.38
N LEU A 10 0.63 19.31 -48.46
CA LEU A 10 -0.14 19.72 -47.29
C LEU A 10 -0.90 18.55 -46.64
N ILE A 11 -1.42 17.62 -47.46
CA ILE A 11 -2.07 16.40 -46.97
C ILE A 11 -1.08 15.47 -46.27
N VAL A 12 0.14 15.32 -46.81
CA VAL A 12 1.20 14.50 -46.20
C VAL A 12 1.69 15.11 -44.89
N SER A 13 1.85 16.43 -44.83
CA SER A 13 2.20 17.16 -43.59
C SER A 13 1.14 16.97 -42.50
N MET A 14 -0.15 17.05 -42.87
CA MET A 14 -1.26 16.85 -41.93
C MET A 14 -1.32 15.41 -41.40
N PHE A 15 -1.02 14.41 -42.24
CA PHE A 15 -0.94 13.00 -41.84
C PHE A 15 0.22 12.73 -40.87
N MET A 16 1.40 13.34 -41.08
CA MET A 16 2.51 13.24 -40.12
C MET A 16 2.15 13.86 -38.76
N PHE A 17 1.48 15.00 -38.74
CA PHE A 17 1.15 15.69 -37.49
C PHE A 17 0.14 14.90 -36.63
N VAL A 18 -0.83 14.24 -37.28
CA VAL A 18 -1.80 13.37 -36.58
C VAL A 18 -1.12 12.12 -36.01
N SER A 19 -0.12 11.56 -36.70
CA SER A 19 0.61 10.39 -36.20
C SER A 19 1.46 10.68 -34.94
N LEU A 20 1.98 11.91 -34.80
CA LEU A 20 2.73 12.35 -33.62
C LEU A 20 1.82 12.54 -32.40
N LEU A 21 0.58 12.99 -32.60
CA LEU A 21 -0.44 13.13 -31.54
C LEU A 21 -0.98 11.79 -31.05
N THR A 22 -0.83 10.71 -31.82
CA THR A 22 -1.20 9.34 -31.43
C THR A 22 -0.07 8.54 -30.80
N SER A 23 1.07 9.17 -30.48
CA SER A 23 2.15 8.52 -29.74
C SER A 23 1.58 7.92 -28.44
N PRO A 24 1.81 6.62 -28.17
CA PRO A 24 1.17 5.96 -27.06
C PRO A 24 1.62 6.62 -25.75
N VAL A 25 0.64 7.27 -25.13
CA VAL A 25 0.54 7.60 -23.71
C VAL A 25 1.54 6.77 -22.91
N PHE A 26 2.50 7.45 -22.29
CA PHE A 26 3.45 6.92 -21.30
C PHE A 26 2.90 5.66 -20.62
N ALA A 27 3.29 4.49 -21.11
CA ALA A 27 2.96 3.23 -20.48
C ALA A 27 3.69 3.22 -19.14
N LYS A 28 3.00 3.68 -18.09
CA LYS A 28 3.52 3.75 -16.72
C LYS A 28 3.91 2.32 -16.34
N LYS A 29 5.21 2.02 -16.43
CA LYS A 29 5.79 0.70 -16.14
C LYS A 29 5.24 0.26 -14.79
N ARG A 30 4.40 -0.78 -14.78
CA ARG A 30 3.83 -1.31 -13.54
C ARG A 30 5.02 -1.70 -12.64
N SER A 31 5.13 -1.05 -11.49
CA SER A 31 6.15 -1.40 -10.51
C SER A 31 5.98 -2.86 -10.14
N LYS A 32 7.04 -3.67 -10.28
CA LYS A 32 7.00 -5.10 -9.96
C LYS A 32 6.81 -5.21 -8.45
N VAL A 33 5.81 -5.98 -8.02
CA VAL A 33 5.59 -6.27 -6.61
C VAL A 33 6.78 -7.09 -6.10
N MET A 34 7.38 -6.63 -5.00
CA MET A 34 8.43 -7.35 -4.29
C MET A 34 7.78 -8.28 -3.28
N THR A 35 8.18 -9.55 -3.25
CA THR A 35 7.67 -10.53 -2.29
C THR A 35 8.79 -10.97 -1.36
N VAL A 36 8.50 -11.01 -0.06
CA VAL A 36 9.44 -11.35 1.01
C VAL A 36 8.71 -12.18 2.06
N ASP A 37 9.42 -13.02 2.80
CA ASP A 37 8.83 -13.76 3.92
C ASP A 37 8.87 -12.90 5.21
N ALA A 38 7.93 -13.14 6.12
CA ALA A 38 7.79 -12.34 7.35
C ALA A 38 9.08 -12.31 8.17
N GLY A 39 9.40 -11.14 8.73
CA GLY A 39 10.61 -10.93 9.53
C GLY A 39 11.93 -10.91 8.74
N VAL A 40 11.92 -11.25 7.45
CA VAL A 40 13.12 -11.19 6.60
C VAL A 40 13.37 -9.74 6.15
N PRO A 41 14.60 -9.22 6.30
CA PRO A 41 14.94 -7.88 5.82
C PRO A 41 14.79 -7.76 4.29
N LEU A 42 14.15 -6.69 3.85
CA LEU A 42 14.10 -6.30 2.44
C LEU A 42 15.46 -5.73 2.05
N GLU A 43 16.30 -6.54 1.38
CA GLU A 43 17.72 -6.25 1.09
C GLU A 43 17.97 -4.82 0.58
N ARG A 44 17.10 -4.32 -0.32
CA ARG A 44 17.25 -2.99 -0.93
C ARG A 44 16.97 -1.82 0.02
N TYR A 45 16.14 -2.04 1.04
CA TYR A 45 15.64 -0.96 1.90
C TYR A 45 16.06 -1.10 3.35
N GLY A 46 16.59 -2.25 3.76
CA GLY A 46 17.06 -2.48 5.12
C GLY A 46 15.93 -2.44 6.16
N PHE A 47 14.69 -2.80 5.82
CA PHE A 47 13.63 -2.95 6.81
C PHE A 47 12.97 -4.31 6.73
N ALA A 48 12.52 -4.82 7.86
CA ALA A 48 11.79 -6.08 7.98
C ALA A 48 10.38 -5.79 8.46
N VAL A 49 9.42 -6.59 7.98
CA VAL A 49 8.01 -6.49 8.37
C VAL A 49 7.50 -7.86 8.72
N ASP A 50 6.74 -7.90 9.80
CA ASP A 50 6.01 -9.08 10.27
C ASP A 50 4.62 -8.62 10.72
N ALA A 51 3.64 -9.50 10.67
CA ALA A 51 2.29 -9.18 11.12
C ALA A 51 1.61 -10.37 11.76
N SER A 52 0.90 -10.07 12.85
CA SER A 52 0.13 -11.04 13.60
C SER A 52 -1.30 -10.56 13.80
N TYR A 53 -2.24 -11.49 13.74
CA TYR A 53 -3.62 -11.28 14.10
C TYR A 53 -3.89 -11.87 15.48
N ASP A 54 -4.44 -11.07 16.39
CA ASP A 54 -4.87 -11.49 17.72
C ASP A 54 -6.40 -11.38 17.86
N PRO A 55 -7.14 -12.50 17.87
CA PRO A 55 -8.60 -12.49 18.01
C PRO A 55 -9.11 -11.81 19.28
N ARG A 56 -8.27 -11.64 20.30
CA ARG A 56 -8.64 -10.93 21.54
C ARG A 56 -8.91 -9.44 21.30
N LEU A 57 -8.46 -8.90 20.16
CA LEU A 57 -8.63 -7.49 19.77
C LEU A 57 -9.85 -7.25 18.87
N ASP A 58 -10.62 -8.27 18.48
CA ASP A 58 -11.73 -8.16 17.52
C ASP A 58 -12.82 -7.16 17.94
N ASN A 59 -13.01 -6.95 19.24
CA ASN A 59 -14.03 -6.05 19.76
C ASN A 59 -13.46 -4.69 20.21
N LEU A 60 -12.18 -4.43 19.92
CA LEU A 60 -11.55 -3.15 20.26
C LEU A 60 -12.12 -2.00 19.44
N VAL A 61 -12.43 -2.28 18.17
CA VAL A 61 -12.98 -1.31 17.22
C VAL A 61 -14.21 -1.91 16.53
N PRO A 62 -15.41 -1.37 16.76
CA PRO A 62 -16.63 -1.86 16.14
C PRO A 62 -16.53 -1.89 14.60
N GLY A 63 -16.87 -3.03 13.99
CA GLY A 63 -16.84 -3.23 12.54
C GLY A 63 -15.46 -3.57 11.95
N TYR A 64 -14.41 -3.63 12.77
CA TYR A 64 -13.05 -3.92 12.32
C TYR A 64 -12.32 -4.93 13.21
N ARG A 65 -11.53 -5.78 12.58
CA ARG A 65 -10.48 -6.57 13.24
C ARG A 65 -9.15 -5.85 13.11
N VAL A 66 -8.31 -5.99 14.14
CA VAL A 66 -7.00 -5.33 14.19
C VAL A 66 -5.91 -6.34 13.84
N ILE A 67 -4.99 -5.95 12.97
CA ILE A 67 -3.74 -6.67 12.72
C ILE A 67 -2.60 -5.79 13.25
N ASN A 68 -1.76 -6.37 14.09
CA ASN A 68 -0.55 -5.71 14.56
C ASN A 68 0.57 -5.99 13.57
N VAL A 69 1.13 -4.94 12.99
CA VAL A 69 2.25 -5.03 12.05
C VAL A 69 3.51 -4.56 12.75
N ALA A 70 4.45 -5.46 13.01
CA ALA A 70 5.76 -5.11 13.49
C ALA A 70 6.66 -4.69 12.32
N VAL A 71 7.25 -3.50 12.42
CA VAL A 71 8.21 -3.00 11.45
C VAL A 71 9.53 -2.70 12.15
N VAL A 72 10.62 -3.21 11.60
CA VAL A 72 11.98 -2.99 12.08
C VAL A 72 12.77 -2.27 11.00
N ASN A 73 13.31 -1.09 11.30
CA ASN A 73 14.14 -0.33 10.38
C ASN A 73 15.63 -0.54 10.69
N ASN A 74 16.25 -1.47 9.98
CA ASN A 74 17.68 -1.76 10.03
C ASN A 74 18.49 -0.94 9.00
N SER A 75 17.88 0.06 8.38
CA SER A 75 18.52 0.88 7.35
C SER A 75 19.22 2.10 7.95
N PHE A 76 20.03 2.79 7.15
CA PHE A 76 20.64 4.07 7.53
C PHE A 76 19.73 5.28 7.28
N ASN A 77 18.48 5.06 6.86
CA ASN A 77 17.53 6.12 6.52
C ASN A 77 16.30 6.07 7.43
N ILE A 78 15.72 7.24 7.71
CA ILE A 78 14.40 7.33 8.33
C ILE A 78 13.35 7.00 7.27
N ILE A 79 12.50 6.00 7.53
CA ILE A 79 11.39 5.65 6.64
C ILE A 79 10.25 6.60 6.96
N ARG A 80 9.93 7.49 6.02
CA ARG A 80 8.78 8.40 6.17
C ARG A 80 7.50 7.68 5.78
N LEU A 81 6.47 7.88 6.59
CA LEU A 81 5.15 7.31 6.39
C LEU A 81 4.16 8.46 6.13
N ASP A 82 3.15 8.18 5.31
CA ASP A 82 2.17 9.16 4.89
C ASP A 82 0.80 8.47 4.81
N SER A 83 -0.05 8.69 5.82
CA SER A 83 -1.36 8.02 5.91
C SER A 83 -2.30 8.35 4.75
N ALA A 84 -2.06 9.44 4.00
CA ALA A 84 -2.86 9.80 2.85
C ALA A 84 -2.41 9.10 1.54
N LYS A 85 -1.18 8.58 1.51
CA LYS A 85 -0.60 7.96 0.30
C LYS A 85 -0.27 6.48 0.48
N ASP A 86 0.03 6.07 1.70
CA ASP A 86 0.36 4.70 2.03
C ASP A 86 -0.90 3.84 1.93
N LYS A 87 -0.74 2.64 1.38
CA LYS A 87 -1.84 1.68 1.22
C LYS A 87 -1.49 0.34 1.80
N TRP A 88 -2.43 -0.27 2.46
CA TRP A 88 -2.28 -1.58 3.10
C TRP A 88 -3.40 -2.49 2.65
N TYR A 89 -3.11 -3.77 2.48
CA TYR A 89 -4.09 -4.77 2.14
C TYR A 89 -3.67 -6.13 2.68
N VAL A 90 -4.63 -7.04 2.75
CA VAL A 90 -4.41 -8.42 3.16
C VAL A 90 -4.93 -9.38 2.10
N LYS A 91 -4.33 -10.57 2.03
CA LYS A 91 -4.86 -11.70 1.25
C LYS A 91 -4.99 -12.92 2.13
N MET A 92 -6.14 -13.57 2.01
CA MET A 92 -6.44 -14.82 2.68
C MET A 92 -5.93 -16.00 1.85
N ARG A 93 -5.58 -17.09 2.53
CA ARG A 93 -5.09 -18.31 1.90
C ARG A 93 -6.16 -18.86 0.95
N GLY A 94 -5.79 -19.07 -0.32
CA GLY A 94 -6.71 -19.58 -1.34
C GLY A 94 -7.60 -18.51 -1.99
N GLU A 95 -7.60 -17.27 -1.48
CA GLU A 95 -8.33 -16.17 -2.10
C GLU A 95 -7.45 -15.37 -3.07
N ARG A 96 -8.00 -15.04 -4.24
CA ARG A 96 -7.32 -14.16 -5.21
C ARG A 96 -7.55 -12.68 -4.92
N LYS A 97 -8.59 -12.35 -4.14
CA LYS A 97 -9.00 -10.98 -3.87
C LYS A 97 -8.14 -10.41 -2.75
N GLN A 98 -7.62 -9.22 -2.96
CA GLN A 98 -7.03 -8.41 -1.90
C GLN A 98 -8.14 -7.65 -1.17
N VAL A 99 -8.03 -7.56 0.16
CA VAL A 99 -8.92 -6.75 0.99
C VAL A 99 -8.13 -5.57 1.51
N GLU A 100 -8.61 -4.35 1.25
CA GLU A 100 -7.98 -3.13 1.74
C GLU A 100 -8.08 -3.05 3.27
N ALA A 101 -6.97 -2.65 3.90
CA ALA A 101 -6.87 -2.41 5.32
C ALA A 101 -6.70 -0.91 5.57
N LEU A 102 -7.43 -0.38 6.54
CA LEU A 102 -7.32 1.02 6.93
C LEU A 102 -6.14 1.20 7.88
N ILE A 103 -5.39 2.29 7.70
CA ILE A 103 -4.28 2.66 8.59
C ILE A 103 -4.59 3.88 9.45
N ASN A 104 -5.66 4.60 9.12
CA ASN A 104 -6.06 5.81 9.82
C ASN A 104 -7.57 5.79 10.05
N LEU A 105 -7.99 5.13 11.11
CA LEU A 105 -9.40 5.01 11.43
C LEU A 105 -10.02 6.38 11.75
N ARG A 106 -9.28 7.26 12.44
CA ARG A 106 -9.74 8.59 12.85
C ARG A 106 -10.28 9.43 11.69
N ASP A 107 -9.59 9.39 10.55
CA ASP A 107 -9.95 10.22 9.39
C ASP A 107 -10.86 9.48 8.39
N LEU A 108 -10.82 8.15 8.37
CA LEU A 108 -11.55 7.33 7.40
C LEU A 108 -12.91 6.83 7.91
N ASP A 109 -13.06 6.64 9.23
CA ASP A 109 -14.28 6.18 9.89
C ASP A 109 -14.42 6.80 11.29
N LEU A 110 -14.91 8.04 11.31
CA LEU A 110 -15.05 8.81 12.55
C LEU A 110 -16.03 8.19 13.54
N GLU A 111 -17.06 7.49 13.03
CA GLU A 111 -18.06 6.82 13.86
C GLU A 111 -17.41 5.67 14.63
N ALA A 112 -16.71 4.75 13.95
CA ALA A 112 -15.96 3.68 14.60
C ALA A 112 -14.89 4.24 15.55
N TRP A 113 -14.17 5.29 15.14
CA TRP A 113 -13.16 5.95 15.99
C TRP A 113 -13.72 6.51 17.30
N SER A 114 -14.94 7.07 17.26
CA SER A 114 -15.59 7.63 18.44
C SER A 114 -15.86 6.58 19.52
N GLN A 115 -16.04 5.31 19.13
CA GLN A 115 -16.35 4.19 20.01
C GLN A 115 -15.10 3.51 20.59
N VAL A 116 -13.91 3.85 20.10
CA VAL A 116 -12.64 3.33 20.65
C VAL A 116 -12.47 3.83 22.11
N PRO A 117 -12.05 2.97 23.05
CA PRO A 117 -11.74 3.41 24.41
C PRO A 117 -10.69 4.54 24.42
N GLU A 118 -10.92 5.59 25.22
CA GLU A 118 -10.01 6.76 25.29
C GLU A 118 -8.55 6.37 25.60
N ALA A 119 -8.35 5.34 26.44
CA ALA A 119 -7.02 4.82 26.76
C ALA A 119 -6.30 4.16 25.57
N ALA A 120 -7.04 3.65 24.58
CA ALA A 120 -6.51 2.98 23.40
C ALA A 120 -6.26 3.94 22.22
N LYS A 121 -7.02 5.02 22.10
CA LYS A 121 -6.87 6.04 21.04
C LYS A 121 -5.44 6.52 20.79
N PRO A 122 -4.60 6.85 21.81
CA PRO A 122 -3.23 7.29 21.54
C PRO A 122 -2.32 6.18 20.98
N LEU A 123 -2.69 4.90 21.17
CA LEU A 123 -1.91 3.75 20.70
C LEU A 123 -2.22 3.38 19.25
N LEU A 124 -3.45 3.62 18.79
CA LEU A 124 -3.96 3.23 17.47
C LEU A 124 -3.61 4.21 16.33
N SER A 125 -2.55 5.02 16.49
CA SER A 125 -2.19 6.06 15.52
C SER A 125 -1.18 5.57 14.49
N TYR A 126 -1.34 6.01 13.23
CA TYR A 126 -0.34 5.76 12.20
C TYR A 126 0.88 6.65 12.41
N PRO A 127 2.09 6.09 12.59
CA PRO A 127 3.28 6.88 12.83
C PRO A 127 3.66 7.71 11.60
N LEU A 128 4.30 8.86 11.82
CA LEU A 128 4.79 9.73 10.73
C LEU A 128 6.10 9.22 10.12
N ALA A 129 6.87 8.44 10.89
CA ALA A 129 8.14 7.89 10.46
C ALA A 129 8.59 6.71 11.32
N ILE A 130 9.47 5.88 10.77
CA ILE A 130 10.16 4.79 11.46
C ILE A 130 11.64 5.19 11.58
N PRO A 131 12.12 5.58 12.78
CA PRO A 131 13.51 5.99 12.97
C PRO A 131 14.52 4.87 12.67
N ILE A 132 15.78 5.26 12.49
CA ILE A 132 16.90 4.34 12.28
C ILE A 132 17.05 3.44 13.52
N GLY A 133 17.13 2.12 13.30
CA GLY A 133 17.26 1.11 14.37
C GLY A 133 15.99 0.91 15.20
N ALA A 134 14.89 1.60 14.89
CA ALA A 134 13.66 1.47 15.65
C ALA A 134 12.87 0.22 15.27
N ARG A 135 12.15 -0.30 16.27
CA ARG A 135 11.08 -1.27 16.11
C ARG A 135 9.77 -0.61 16.52
N LEU A 136 8.80 -0.58 15.61
CA LEU A 136 7.46 -0.04 15.85
C LEU A 136 6.42 -1.11 15.55
N VAL A 137 5.26 -0.98 16.21
CA VAL A 137 4.06 -1.76 15.89
C VAL A 137 3.04 -0.78 15.34
N ILE A 138 2.46 -1.12 14.19
CA ILE A 138 1.43 -0.34 13.50
C ILE A 138 0.16 -1.18 13.50
N ASP A 139 -0.93 -0.61 13.98
CA ASP A 139 -2.23 -1.24 13.94
C ASP A 139 -2.93 -0.91 12.63
N ILE A 140 -3.36 -1.95 11.90
CA ILE A 140 -4.17 -1.80 10.69
C ILE A 140 -5.52 -2.47 10.89
N PHE A 141 -6.56 -1.87 10.31
CA PHE A 141 -7.95 -2.24 10.54
C PHE A 141 -8.53 -2.92 9.30
N VAL A 142 -9.01 -4.14 9.45
CA VAL A 142 -9.63 -4.93 8.38
C VAL A 142 -11.11 -5.11 8.70
N PRO A 143 -12.04 -5.00 7.73
CA PRO A 143 -13.47 -5.17 8.00
C PRO A 143 -13.79 -6.48 8.71
N GLU A 144 -14.66 -6.45 9.71
CA GLU A 144 -14.95 -7.58 10.62
C GLU A 144 -15.41 -8.86 9.91
N LYS A 145 -16.08 -8.71 8.76
CA LYS A 145 -16.57 -9.81 7.91
C LYS A 145 -15.45 -10.67 7.29
N VAL A 146 -14.20 -10.23 7.38
CA VAL A 146 -13.05 -10.90 6.77
C VAL A 146 -12.47 -11.90 7.76
N ASP A 147 -12.36 -13.17 7.35
CA ASP A 147 -11.79 -14.22 8.19
C ASP A 147 -10.25 -14.16 8.20
N LEU A 148 -9.70 -13.46 9.20
CA LEU A 148 -8.26 -13.33 9.41
C LEU A 148 -7.57 -14.61 9.91
N SER A 149 -8.31 -15.67 10.25
CA SER A 149 -7.70 -16.95 10.63
C SER A 149 -6.89 -17.56 9.48
N SER A 150 -7.29 -17.29 8.24
CA SER A 150 -6.63 -17.73 7.02
C SER A 150 -5.69 -16.68 6.40
N LEU A 151 -5.41 -15.57 7.12
CA LEU A 151 -4.47 -14.53 6.68
C LEU A 151 -3.12 -15.13 6.25
N SER A 152 -2.66 -14.79 5.04
CA SER A 152 -1.47 -15.37 4.42
C SER A 152 -0.48 -14.35 3.87
N ILE A 153 -0.98 -13.22 3.36
CA ILE A 153 -0.13 -12.15 2.82
C ILE A 153 -0.58 -10.82 3.41
N LEU A 154 0.40 -10.06 3.86
CA LEU A 154 0.28 -8.63 4.16
C LEU A 154 0.91 -7.85 3.01
N GLY A 155 0.10 -7.05 2.33
CA GLY A 155 0.56 -6.17 1.28
C GLY A 155 0.63 -4.72 1.74
N MET A 156 1.68 -4.02 1.33
CA MET A 156 1.87 -2.61 1.61
C MET A 156 2.41 -1.87 0.39
N HIS A 157 1.99 -0.63 0.24
CA HIS A 157 2.60 0.35 -0.64
C HIS A 157 2.90 1.59 0.18
N ILE A 158 4.11 1.65 0.71
CA ILE A 158 4.62 2.84 1.39
C ILE A 158 5.17 3.78 0.32
N ALA A 159 4.63 4.99 0.23
CA ALA A 159 4.94 5.94 -0.84
C ALA A 159 6.45 6.23 -0.93
N TYR A 160 7.13 6.30 0.22
CA TYR A 160 8.58 6.49 0.34
C TYR A 160 9.40 5.40 -0.39
N LEU A 161 8.94 4.15 -0.41
CA LEU A 161 9.67 3.03 -1.01
C LEU A 161 9.53 3.00 -2.55
N GLY A 162 8.50 3.66 -3.08
CA GLY A 162 8.22 3.74 -4.52
C GLY A 162 7.77 2.43 -5.18
N GLN A 163 7.65 1.34 -4.43
CA GLN A 163 7.20 0.05 -4.94
C GLN A 163 6.31 -0.69 -3.93
N PRO A 164 5.33 -1.48 -4.40
CA PRO A 164 4.54 -2.34 -3.53
C PRO A 164 5.35 -3.54 -3.05
N VAL A 165 5.10 -3.95 -1.80
CA VAL A 165 5.72 -5.10 -1.14
C VAL A 165 4.62 -6.03 -0.63
N GLU A 166 4.81 -7.32 -0.81
CA GLU A 166 3.99 -8.39 -0.24
C GLU A 166 4.84 -9.22 0.71
N VAL A 167 4.40 -9.29 1.97
CA VAL A 167 5.01 -10.08 3.03
C VAL A 167 4.21 -11.37 3.18
N ARG A 168 4.85 -12.53 2.98
CA ARG A 168 4.24 -13.83 3.24
C ARG A 168 4.33 -14.12 4.72
N LEU A 169 3.18 -14.32 5.35
CA LEU A 169 3.06 -14.63 6.76
C LEU A 169 3.08 -16.15 6.90
N GLU A 170 4.08 -16.68 7.61
CA GLU A 170 4.13 -18.10 7.94
C GLU A 170 3.07 -18.39 9.01
N LYS A 171 2.18 -19.33 8.70
CA LYS A 171 1.19 -19.92 9.62
C LYS A 171 1.16 -21.42 9.43
#